data_AF-A0A1E1KLI8-F1
#
_entry.id   AF-A0A1E1KLI8-F1
#
_cell.length_a   1.000
_cell.length_b   1.000
_cell.length_c   1.000
_cell.angle_alpha   90.00
_cell.angle_beta   90.00
_cell.angle_gamma   90.00
#
_symmetry.space_group_name_H-M   'P 1'
#
loop_
_entity.id
_entity.type
_entity.pdbx_description
1 polymer ?
#
loop_
_entity_poly.entity_id
_entity_poly.type
_entity_poly.pdbx_seq_one_letter_code
_entity_poly.pdbx_strand_id
1 'polypeptide(L)'
;MKLISMMQLALASSALAEISPAFSPGTGPYPAAITQDPDLLNHTIFAPISPPPGKLPVLLWGQTRCTENSTYHATFLLEIASHGIMIIADGDPDGAENPMGMDYVYWPSPKGLVEAAAWISKNAGTGKYHNVDATRLAAGGHSCGAIQAYFAYAQTDEIKYLGIFDSGVRRDSVVSKGLVDIVKKISKPIFYFLGGPKDTAGDNGVIDYSILPASTPRWLGRYLDSTHWGTFLDPHGGEFGVAASKWAQWVLRGNATSAKYFTSTVNVTGTAQWAGWNVTHAKLDQLKVNPI
;
A
#
# COMPACT_ATOMS: atom_id res chain seq x y z
N MET A 1 3.18 60.75 11.56
CA MET A 1 3.65 59.44 11.05
C MET A 1 2.44 58.59 10.72
N LYS A 2 2.14 58.38 9.43
CA LYS A 2 1.11 57.43 8.97
C LYS A 2 1.84 56.12 8.63
N LEU A 3 1.53 55.05 9.35
CA LEU A 3 2.00 53.70 8.99
C LEU A 3 1.20 53.21 7.78
N ILE A 4 1.90 52.94 6.70
CA ILE A 4 1.38 52.26 5.51
C ILE A 4 1.39 50.77 5.83
N SER A 5 0.21 50.14 5.88
CA SER A 5 0.07 48.70 5.98
C SER A 5 0.37 48.09 4.61
N MET A 6 1.51 47.39 4.49
CA MET A 6 1.79 46.51 3.35
C MET A 6 0.97 45.24 3.52
N MET A 7 -0.08 45.11 2.72
CA MET A 7 -0.82 43.85 2.56
C MET A 7 0.00 42.96 1.62
N GLN A 8 0.64 41.93 2.17
CA GLN A 8 1.40 40.96 1.41
C GLN A 8 0.41 39.96 0.78
N LEU A 9 0.24 40.04 -0.53
CA LEU A 9 -0.50 39.04 -1.30
C LEU A 9 0.32 37.75 -1.33
N ALA A 10 -0.12 36.72 -0.60
CA ALA A 10 0.42 35.37 -0.75
C ALA A 10 -0.17 34.76 -2.03
N LEU A 11 0.66 34.64 -3.07
CA LEU A 11 0.37 33.84 -4.24
C LEU A 11 0.49 32.36 -3.84
N ALA A 12 -0.63 31.64 -3.81
CA ALA A 12 -0.61 30.19 -3.70
C ALA A 12 0.00 29.62 -4.98
N SER A 13 1.26 29.17 -4.90
CA SER A 13 1.89 28.39 -5.96
C SER A 13 1.25 27.01 -5.96
N SER A 14 0.39 26.73 -6.94
CA SER A 14 0.01 25.35 -7.25
C SER A 14 1.26 24.66 -7.81
N ALA A 15 1.91 23.82 -7.00
CA ALA A 15 2.97 22.95 -7.49
C ALA A 15 2.43 22.12 -8.65
N LEU A 16 2.95 22.36 -9.85
CA LEU A 16 2.73 21.48 -10.99
C LEU A 16 3.30 20.10 -10.62
N ALA A 17 2.55 19.04 -10.86
CA ALA A 17 3.06 17.68 -10.69
C ALA A 17 4.23 17.49 -11.67
N GLU A 18 5.46 17.58 -11.19
CA GLU A 18 6.64 17.31 -12.01
C GLU A 18 6.88 15.79 -12.03
N ILE A 19 6.98 15.23 -13.23
CA ILE A 19 7.49 13.87 -13.41
C ILE A 19 8.97 13.93 -13.05
N SER A 20 9.35 13.39 -11.88
CA SER A 20 10.76 13.24 -11.55
C SER A 20 11.43 12.38 -12.63
N PRO A 21 12.48 12.87 -13.32
CA PRO A 21 13.14 12.11 -14.39
C PRO A 21 13.84 10.86 -13.87
N ALA A 22 13.95 10.69 -12.55
CA ALA A 22 14.56 9.54 -11.90
C ALA A 22 13.70 8.26 -11.98
N PHE A 23 12.38 8.39 -12.14
CA PHE A 23 11.47 7.24 -12.09
C PHE A 23 10.56 7.16 -13.33
N SER A 24 10.28 5.93 -13.76
CA SER A 24 9.25 5.68 -14.77
C SER A 24 7.87 6.04 -14.22
N PRO A 25 6.96 6.63 -15.02
CA PRO A 25 5.59 6.95 -14.59
C PRO A 25 4.67 5.72 -14.46
N GLY A 26 5.22 4.50 -14.52
CA GLY A 26 4.48 3.24 -14.54
C GLY A 26 4.04 2.83 -15.95
N THR A 27 3.57 1.59 -16.08
CA THR A 27 3.15 0.97 -17.35
C THR A 27 1.63 0.91 -17.53
N GLY A 28 0.88 1.28 -16.49
CA GLY A 28 -0.57 1.38 -16.56
C GLY A 28 -1.04 2.50 -17.51
N PRO A 29 -2.34 2.52 -17.84
CA PRO A 29 -2.90 3.46 -18.81
C PRO A 29 -2.94 4.91 -18.32
N TYR A 30 -2.63 5.17 -17.04
CA TYR A 30 -2.66 6.50 -16.45
C TYR A 30 -1.29 6.86 -15.87
N PRO A 31 -0.34 7.42 -16.65
CA PRO A 31 0.98 7.81 -16.16
C PRO A 31 0.90 8.55 -14.82
N ALA A 32 1.67 8.09 -13.83
CA ALA A 32 1.65 8.60 -12.46
C ALA A 32 2.83 9.53 -12.17
N ALA A 33 2.66 10.36 -11.13
CA ALA A 33 3.69 11.25 -10.62
C ALA A 33 3.75 11.20 -9.09
N ILE A 34 4.85 11.73 -8.56
CA ILE A 34 5.10 11.89 -7.13
C ILE A 34 4.83 13.36 -6.78
N THR A 35 3.98 13.60 -5.78
CA THR A 35 3.67 14.95 -5.29
C THR A 35 3.58 14.96 -3.76
N GLN A 36 3.45 16.16 -3.20
CA GLN A 36 3.13 16.37 -1.79
C GLN A 36 1.98 17.37 -1.66
N ASP A 37 1.34 17.35 -0.48
CA ASP A 37 0.31 18.30 -0.13
C ASP A 37 0.76 19.12 1.09
N PRO A 38 0.74 20.46 1.03
CA PRO A 38 1.12 21.28 2.19
C PRO A 38 0.25 21.02 3.43
N ASP A 39 -0.98 20.51 3.26
CA ASP A 39 -1.88 20.17 4.37
C ASP A 39 -1.72 18.72 4.87
N LEU A 40 -0.81 17.94 4.28
CA LEU A 40 -0.45 16.58 4.71
C LEU A 40 1.08 16.46 4.82
N LEU A 41 1.60 16.95 5.94
CA LEU A 41 3.03 16.92 6.24
C LEU A 41 3.54 15.48 6.43
N ASN A 42 4.82 15.24 6.13
CA ASN A 42 5.50 13.95 6.29
C ASN A 42 4.87 12.81 5.49
N HIS A 43 4.29 13.13 4.33
CA HIS A 43 3.71 12.14 3.43
C HIS A 43 4.05 12.47 1.99
N THR A 44 3.97 11.42 1.18
CA THR A 44 4.17 11.49 -0.27
C THR A 44 2.99 10.88 -0.98
N ILE A 45 2.53 11.56 -2.03
CA ILE A 45 1.40 11.12 -2.85
C ILE A 45 1.94 10.59 -4.17
N PHE A 46 1.58 9.35 -4.51
CA PHE A 46 1.77 8.79 -5.84
C PHE A 46 0.41 8.67 -6.50
N ALA A 47 0.18 9.38 -7.61
CA ALA A 47 -1.12 9.38 -8.25
C ALA A 47 -1.03 9.57 -9.77
N PRO A 48 -2.01 9.07 -10.54
CA PRO A 48 -2.20 9.45 -11.93
C PRO A 48 -2.14 10.97 -12.13
N ILE A 49 -1.34 11.42 -13.10
CA ILE A 49 -1.29 12.84 -13.52
C ILE A 49 -2.66 13.24 -14.07
N SER A 50 -3.24 12.37 -14.89
CA SER A 50 -4.61 12.46 -15.38
C SER A 50 -5.37 11.22 -14.90
N PRO A 51 -6.17 11.35 -13.82
CA PRO A 51 -6.87 10.21 -13.25
C PRO A 51 -7.89 9.60 -14.21
N PRO A 52 -8.20 8.30 -14.07
CA PRO A 52 -9.28 7.67 -14.81
C PRO A 52 -10.61 8.43 -14.67
N PRO A 53 -11.50 8.35 -15.67
CA PRO A 53 -12.90 8.72 -15.47
C PRO A 53 -13.47 7.94 -14.28
N GLY A 54 -14.36 8.59 -13.51
CA GLY A 54 -14.97 7.97 -12.33
C GLY A 54 -14.21 8.26 -11.04
N LYS A 55 -14.26 7.31 -10.10
CA LYS A 55 -13.68 7.49 -8.76
C LYS A 55 -12.25 6.94 -8.68
N LEU A 56 -11.40 7.67 -7.96
CA LEU A 56 -10.01 7.31 -7.69
C LEU A 56 -9.90 6.74 -6.26
N PRO A 57 -9.73 5.43 -6.09
CA PRO A 57 -9.59 4.84 -4.76
C PRO A 57 -8.18 5.04 -4.21
N VAL A 58 -7.99 4.69 -2.93
CA VAL A 58 -6.78 5.04 -2.17
C VAL A 58 -6.10 3.82 -1.58
N LEU A 59 -4.77 3.78 -1.68
CA LEU A 59 -3.89 2.85 -0.96
C LEU A 59 -2.99 3.65 -0.01
N LEU A 60 -2.96 3.27 1.25
CA LEU A 60 -2.00 3.77 2.22
C LEU A 60 -0.78 2.85 2.24
N TRP A 61 0.43 3.41 2.29
CA TRP A 61 1.66 2.61 2.21
C TRP A 61 2.66 2.91 3.32
N GLY A 62 3.04 1.87 4.07
CA GLY A 62 4.11 1.90 5.05
C GLY A 62 5.43 1.39 4.47
N GLN A 63 6.53 2.06 4.79
CA GLN A 63 7.84 1.74 4.23
C GLN A 63 8.53 0.57 4.94
N THR A 64 9.56 0.03 4.28
CA THR A 64 10.45 -0.96 4.91
C THR A 64 11.29 -0.32 6.01
N ARG A 65 11.90 -1.13 6.89
CA ARG A 65 12.77 -0.64 7.98
C ARG A 65 12.19 0.48 8.88
N CYS A 66 10.89 0.74 8.82
CA CYS A 66 10.26 1.89 9.47
C CYS A 66 10.92 3.23 9.08
N THR A 67 11.42 3.32 7.84
CA THR A 67 11.98 4.55 7.29
C THR A 67 10.87 5.55 6.94
N GLU A 68 11.20 6.83 6.96
CA GLU A 68 10.34 7.91 6.43
C GLU A 68 10.78 8.32 5.02
N ASN A 69 11.60 7.49 4.36
CA ASN A 69 11.96 7.65 2.95
C ASN A 69 10.90 7.04 2.03
N SER A 70 10.01 7.86 1.49
CA SER A 70 8.89 7.37 0.68
C SER A 70 9.28 6.94 -0.73
N THR A 71 10.39 7.47 -1.25
CA THR A 71 10.88 7.19 -2.61
C THR A 71 11.65 5.88 -2.70
N TYR A 72 11.93 5.22 -1.57
CA TYR A 72 12.52 3.87 -1.55
C TYR A 72 11.71 2.88 -2.41
N HIS A 73 10.38 2.95 -2.36
CA HIS A 73 9.49 2.11 -3.16
C HIS A 73 8.93 2.82 -4.40
N ALA A 74 9.50 3.96 -4.84
CA ALA A 74 8.91 4.79 -5.88
C ALA A 74 8.59 4.01 -7.17
N THR A 75 9.50 3.17 -7.66
CA THR A 75 9.28 2.36 -8.88
C THR A 75 8.06 1.45 -8.76
N PHE A 76 7.86 0.82 -7.61
CA PHE A 76 6.74 -0.06 -7.31
C PHE A 76 5.43 0.72 -7.11
N LEU A 77 5.47 1.82 -6.35
CA LEU A 77 4.28 2.63 -6.06
C LEU A 77 3.79 3.40 -7.29
N LEU A 78 4.70 3.90 -8.14
CA LEU A 78 4.33 4.52 -9.43
C LEU A 78 3.69 3.51 -10.37
N GLU A 79 4.17 2.26 -10.39
CA GLU A 79 3.52 1.20 -11.17
C GLU A 79 2.08 1.01 -10.70
N ILE A 80 1.83 0.81 -9.41
CA ILE A 80 0.46 0.63 -8.89
C ILE A 80 -0.41 1.86 -9.16
N ALA A 81 0.12 3.06 -8.89
CA ALA A 81 -0.60 4.31 -9.11
C ALA A 81 -1.02 4.47 -10.58
N SER A 82 -0.17 4.01 -11.51
CA SER A 82 -0.44 4.12 -12.94
C SER A 82 -1.64 3.29 -13.43
N HIS A 83 -2.14 2.37 -12.61
CA HIS A 83 -3.38 1.61 -12.85
C HIS A 83 -4.63 2.27 -12.24
N GLY A 84 -4.55 3.58 -11.95
CA GLY A 84 -5.70 4.37 -11.53
C GLY A 84 -5.99 4.28 -10.04
N ILE A 85 -4.94 4.36 -9.22
CA ILE A 85 -4.98 4.34 -7.75
C ILE A 85 -4.23 5.57 -7.22
N MET A 86 -4.77 6.26 -6.23
CA MET A 86 -4.00 7.23 -5.44
C MET A 86 -3.32 6.50 -4.30
N ILE A 87 -2.04 6.74 -4.09
CA ILE A 87 -1.29 6.16 -2.97
C ILE A 87 -0.82 7.30 -2.07
N ILE A 88 -1.04 7.15 -0.76
CA ILE A 88 -0.50 8.04 0.26
C ILE A 88 0.51 7.23 1.08
N ALA A 89 1.77 7.54 0.91
CA ALA A 89 2.86 6.86 1.56
C ALA A 89 3.34 7.64 2.79
N ASP A 90 3.62 6.89 3.87
CA ASP A 90 4.30 7.41 5.07
C ASP A 90 5.71 7.87 4.70
N GLY A 91 6.06 9.10 5.09
CA GLY A 91 7.36 9.72 4.83
C GLY A 91 7.40 10.73 3.68
N ASP A 92 8.43 11.57 3.70
CA ASP A 92 8.74 12.55 2.65
C ASP A 92 9.55 11.91 1.50
N PRO A 93 9.51 12.49 0.28
CA PRO A 93 10.40 12.09 -0.79
C PRO A 93 11.86 12.25 -0.36
N ASP A 94 12.67 11.21 -0.54
CA ASP A 94 14.06 11.15 -0.10
C ASP A 94 14.24 11.47 1.40
N GLY A 95 13.21 11.17 2.19
CA GLY A 95 13.20 11.35 3.63
C GLY A 95 14.30 10.57 4.35
N ALA A 96 14.50 10.88 5.63
CA ALA A 96 15.58 10.27 6.39
C ALA A 96 15.39 8.75 6.54
N GLU A 97 16.44 8.00 6.22
CA GLU A 97 16.53 6.63 6.68
C GLU A 97 16.54 6.60 8.20
N ASN A 98 15.73 5.72 8.80
CA ASN A 98 15.70 5.55 10.25
C ASN A 98 16.57 4.34 10.64
N PRO A 99 17.87 4.53 10.96
CA PRO A 99 18.74 3.42 11.35
C PRO A 99 18.30 2.73 12.65
N MET A 100 17.50 3.40 13.50
CA MET A 100 16.91 2.82 14.70
C MET A 100 15.61 2.05 14.43
N GLY A 101 15.02 2.14 13.23
CA GLY A 101 13.80 1.43 12.85
C GLY A 101 13.91 -0.09 12.93
N MET A 102 15.14 -0.63 12.94
CA MET A 102 15.42 -2.04 13.17
C MET A 102 15.03 -2.51 14.59
N ASP A 103 15.13 -1.65 15.61
CA ASP A 103 14.69 -1.95 16.99
C ASP A 103 13.16 -1.84 17.15
N TYR A 104 12.50 -1.08 16.25
CA TYR A 104 11.07 -0.83 16.25
C TYR A 104 10.25 -1.84 15.43
N VAL A 105 10.87 -2.87 14.82
CA VAL A 105 10.13 -3.87 14.02
C VAL A 105 9.05 -4.60 14.84
N TYR A 106 9.24 -4.75 16.15
CA TYR A 106 8.25 -5.38 17.02
C TYR A 106 7.00 -4.53 17.27
N TRP A 107 7.12 -3.20 17.20
CA TRP A 107 6.04 -2.28 17.52
C TRP A 107 6.21 -0.95 16.78
N PRO A 108 6.17 -0.94 15.44
CA PRO A 108 6.33 0.30 14.72
C PRO A 108 5.08 1.17 14.88
N SER A 109 5.32 2.48 14.97
CA SER A 109 4.25 3.47 15.03
C SER A 109 3.42 3.44 13.74
N PRO A 110 2.09 3.29 13.79
CA PRO A 110 1.22 3.39 12.61
C PRO A 110 0.87 4.83 12.24
N LYS A 111 1.47 5.82 12.91
CA LYS A 111 1.02 7.22 12.90
C LYS A 111 0.83 7.76 11.49
N GLY A 112 1.80 7.59 10.58
CA GLY A 112 1.67 8.07 9.20
C GLY A 112 0.46 7.47 8.49
N LEU A 113 0.28 6.15 8.53
CA LEU A 113 -0.90 5.50 7.93
C LEU A 113 -2.23 5.98 8.56
N VAL A 114 -2.29 6.19 9.88
CA VAL A 114 -3.49 6.68 10.56
C VAL A 114 -3.79 8.14 10.19
N GLU A 115 -2.76 8.99 10.13
CA GLU A 115 -2.89 10.39 9.73
C GLU A 115 -3.31 10.51 8.26
N ALA A 116 -2.72 9.71 7.37
CA ALA A 116 -3.12 9.61 5.97
C ALA A 116 -4.59 9.18 5.82
N ALA A 117 -5.03 8.17 6.59
CA ALA A 117 -6.42 7.70 6.58
C ALA A 117 -7.39 8.81 7.02
N ALA A 118 -7.09 9.49 8.14
CA ALA A 118 -7.92 10.58 8.65
C ALA A 118 -7.96 11.76 7.66
N TRP A 119 -6.82 12.11 7.08
CA TRP A 119 -6.72 13.22 6.15
C TRP A 119 -7.47 12.95 4.85
N ILE A 120 -7.33 11.76 4.24
CA ILE A 120 -8.01 11.48 2.98
C ILE A 120 -9.52 11.34 3.18
N SER A 121 -9.96 10.83 4.33
CA SER A 121 -11.38 10.76 4.68
C SER A 121 -12.02 12.14 4.81
N LYS A 122 -11.25 13.15 5.24
CA LYS A 122 -11.71 14.54 5.33
C LYS A 122 -11.74 15.25 3.96
N ASN A 123 -10.78 14.96 3.09
CA ASN A 123 -10.55 15.73 1.88
C ASN A 123 -11.17 15.12 0.61
N ALA A 124 -11.36 13.80 0.56
CA ALA A 124 -11.95 13.11 -0.58
C ALA A 124 -13.34 13.65 -0.92
N GLY A 125 -13.63 13.78 -2.22
CA GLY A 125 -14.91 14.33 -2.71
C GLY A 125 -14.97 15.86 -2.71
N THR A 126 -13.91 16.56 -2.32
CA THR A 126 -13.88 18.02 -2.26
C THR A 126 -12.66 18.62 -2.97
N GLY A 127 -12.77 19.85 -3.48
CA GLY A 127 -11.66 20.60 -4.05
C GLY A 127 -10.81 19.83 -5.06
N LYS A 128 -9.49 19.80 -4.84
CA LYS A 128 -8.54 19.06 -5.68
C LYS A 128 -8.72 17.53 -5.63
N TYR A 129 -9.43 17.00 -4.64
CA TYR A 129 -9.70 15.57 -4.44
C TYR A 129 -11.16 15.19 -4.74
N HIS A 130 -11.89 15.98 -5.52
CA HIS A 130 -13.31 15.76 -5.82
C HIS A 130 -13.63 14.39 -6.46
N ASN A 131 -12.68 13.81 -7.17
CA ASN A 131 -12.79 12.48 -7.79
C ASN A 131 -12.28 11.35 -6.89
N VAL A 132 -11.62 11.64 -5.76
CA VAL A 132 -11.14 10.61 -4.84
C VAL A 132 -12.29 9.97 -4.07
N ASP A 133 -12.19 8.66 -3.81
CA ASP A 133 -13.14 7.87 -3.05
C ASP A 133 -12.45 7.18 -1.86
N ALA A 134 -12.52 7.81 -0.69
CA ALA A 134 -12.00 7.26 0.57
C ALA A 134 -12.84 6.09 1.12
N THR A 135 -13.99 5.74 0.53
CA THR A 135 -14.72 4.51 0.91
C THR A 135 -14.05 3.25 0.35
N ARG A 136 -13.16 3.43 -0.64
CA ARG A 136 -12.29 2.42 -1.24
C ARG A 136 -10.86 2.63 -0.77
N LEU A 137 -10.62 2.30 0.49
CA LEU A 137 -9.33 2.49 1.15
C LEU A 137 -8.67 1.15 1.51
N ALA A 138 -7.45 0.94 1.03
CA ALA A 138 -6.59 -0.16 1.45
C ALA A 138 -5.40 0.38 2.25
N ALA A 139 -4.79 -0.46 3.08
CA ALA A 139 -3.47 -0.21 3.63
C ALA A 139 -2.54 -1.38 3.31
N GLY A 140 -1.28 -1.08 3.06
CA GLY A 140 -0.25 -2.09 2.90
C GLY A 140 1.12 -1.57 3.24
N GLY A 141 2.11 -2.44 3.12
CA GLY A 141 3.50 -2.05 3.31
C GLY A 141 4.44 -3.25 3.19
N HIS A 142 5.71 -2.93 3.17
CA HIS A 142 6.80 -3.90 3.09
C HIS A 142 7.49 -4.03 4.46
N SER A 143 7.69 -5.26 4.93
CA SER A 143 8.43 -5.55 6.16
C SER A 143 7.82 -4.81 7.36
N CYS A 144 8.55 -3.89 8.02
CA CYS A 144 8.03 -3.04 9.08
C CYS A 144 6.73 -2.30 8.69
N GLY A 145 6.64 -1.79 7.47
CA GLY A 145 5.47 -1.07 6.99
C GLY A 145 4.19 -1.90 6.94
N ALA A 146 4.32 -3.21 6.74
CA ALA A 146 3.18 -4.12 6.82
C ALA A 146 2.67 -4.28 8.26
N ILE A 147 3.57 -4.22 9.26
CA ILE A 147 3.19 -4.21 10.67
C ILE A 147 2.53 -2.89 11.05
N GLN A 148 3.00 -1.75 10.50
CA GLN A 148 2.28 -0.47 10.61
C GLN A 148 0.86 -0.60 10.04
N ALA A 149 0.67 -1.30 8.93
CA ALA A 149 -0.65 -1.51 8.32
C ALA A 149 -1.60 -2.32 9.24
N TYR A 150 -1.10 -3.35 9.94
CA TYR A 150 -1.90 -4.04 10.96
C TYR A 150 -2.36 -3.11 12.08
N PHE A 151 -1.46 -2.29 12.60
CA PHE A 151 -1.79 -1.33 13.65
C PHE A 151 -2.75 -0.24 13.16
N ALA A 152 -2.54 0.29 11.96
CA ALA A 152 -3.42 1.27 11.36
C ALA A 152 -4.84 0.69 11.20
N TYR A 153 -4.96 -0.55 10.72
CA TYR A 153 -6.24 -1.25 10.64
C TYR A 153 -6.93 -1.40 12.00
N ALA A 154 -6.17 -1.66 13.07
CA ALA A 154 -6.74 -1.76 14.41
C ALA A 154 -7.21 -0.40 14.98
N GLN A 155 -6.81 0.72 14.38
CA GLN A 155 -7.10 2.08 14.86
C GLN A 155 -8.03 2.88 13.93
N THR A 156 -8.29 2.39 12.72
CA THR A 156 -9.07 3.11 11.70
C THR A 156 -10.10 2.17 11.08
N ASP A 157 -11.37 2.55 11.15
CA ASP A 157 -12.47 1.77 10.57
C ASP A 157 -12.54 1.91 9.04
N GLU A 158 -11.85 2.91 8.49
CA GLU A 158 -11.83 3.27 7.08
C GLU A 158 -11.12 2.23 6.21
N ILE A 159 -10.09 1.55 6.73
CA ILE A 159 -9.32 0.55 5.99
C ILE A 159 -10.17 -0.70 5.71
N LYS A 160 -10.39 -0.98 4.42
CA LYS A 160 -11.24 -2.09 3.96
C LYS A 160 -10.45 -3.29 3.43
N TYR A 161 -9.18 -3.12 3.11
CA TYR A 161 -8.32 -4.17 2.54
C TYR A 161 -6.89 -4.04 3.04
N LEU A 162 -6.20 -5.18 3.18
CA LEU A 162 -4.82 -5.24 3.64
C LEU A 162 -3.90 -5.94 2.61
N GLY A 163 -2.74 -5.34 2.35
CA GLY A 163 -1.66 -5.92 1.54
C GLY A 163 -0.38 -6.02 2.36
N ILE A 164 0.05 -7.24 2.67
CA ILE A 164 1.20 -7.54 3.52
C ILE A 164 2.32 -8.08 2.64
N PHE A 165 3.40 -7.30 2.48
CA PHE A 165 4.51 -7.65 1.58
C PHE A 165 5.77 -7.99 2.38
N ASP A 166 6.35 -9.18 2.11
CA ASP A 166 7.54 -9.74 2.75
C ASP A 166 7.55 -9.50 4.27
N SER A 167 6.46 -9.86 4.94
CA SER A 167 6.26 -9.51 6.34
C SER A 167 5.34 -10.47 7.09
N GLY A 168 5.37 -10.34 8.41
CA GLY A 168 4.47 -10.98 9.35
C GLY A 168 4.94 -10.75 10.79
N VAL A 169 4.07 -11.03 11.76
CA VAL A 169 4.35 -10.79 13.17
C VAL A 169 5.44 -11.75 13.67
N ARG A 170 6.56 -11.20 14.15
CA ARG A 170 7.60 -11.97 14.85
C ARG A 170 7.07 -12.52 16.18
N ARG A 171 7.38 -13.76 16.52
CA ARG A 171 6.83 -14.48 17.71
C ARG A 171 7.90 -14.87 18.74
N ASP A 172 9.09 -14.32 18.59
CA ASP A 172 10.25 -14.52 19.45
C ASP A 172 10.27 -13.61 20.69
N SER A 173 9.26 -12.75 20.86
CA SER A 173 9.17 -11.84 22.03
C SER A 173 7.74 -11.66 22.53
N VAL A 174 7.58 -11.47 23.84
CA VAL A 174 6.26 -11.23 24.48
C VAL A 174 5.58 -9.93 24.02
N VAL A 175 6.36 -8.96 23.53
CA VAL A 175 5.85 -7.66 23.07
C VAL A 175 4.97 -7.79 21.82
N SER A 176 5.15 -8.85 21.02
CA SER A 176 4.36 -9.06 19.80
C SER A 176 2.98 -9.66 20.06
N LYS A 177 2.65 -10.03 21.30
CA LYS A 177 1.35 -10.61 21.65
C LYS A 177 0.18 -9.70 21.22
N GLY A 178 0.30 -8.39 21.44
CA GLY A 178 -0.72 -7.42 21.01
C GLY A 178 -0.93 -7.42 19.50
N LEU A 179 0.15 -7.55 18.71
CA LEU A 179 0.06 -7.68 17.25
C LEU A 179 -0.60 -8.98 16.82
N VAL A 180 -0.26 -10.11 17.46
CA VAL A 180 -0.92 -11.39 17.19
C VAL A 180 -2.42 -11.30 17.48
N ASP A 181 -2.82 -10.62 18.55
CA ASP A 181 -4.23 -10.40 18.89
C ASP A 181 -4.94 -9.49 17.88
N ILE A 182 -4.25 -8.55 17.25
CA ILE A 182 -4.76 -7.78 16.10
C ILE A 182 -5.01 -8.71 14.93
N VAL A 183 -4.01 -9.52 14.52
CA VAL A 183 -4.15 -10.45 13.38
C VAL A 183 -5.34 -11.40 13.56
N LYS A 184 -5.52 -11.96 14.76
CA LYS A 184 -6.66 -12.84 15.09
C LYS A 184 -8.04 -12.17 14.99
N LYS A 185 -8.10 -10.85 14.87
CA LYS A 185 -9.34 -10.06 14.75
C LYS A 185 -9.55 -9.48 13.36
N ILE A 186 -8.59 -9.64 12.43
CA ILE A 186 -8.72 -9.14 11.06
C ILE A 186 -9.88 -9.87 10.36
N SER A 187 -10.92 -9.12 10.07
CA SER A 187 -12.14 -9.60 9.39
C SER A 187 -12.27 -9.09 7.96
N LYS A 188 -11.40 -8.16 7.55
CA LYS A 188 -11.35 -7.60 6.20
C LYS A 188 -10.46 -8.43 5.28
N PRO A 189 -10.67 -8.39 3.95
CA PRO A 189 -9.83 -9.12 3.02
C PRO A 189 -8.35 -8.74 3.14
N ILE A 190 -7.49 -9.75 3.13
CA ILE A 190 -6.05 -9.60 3.35
C ILE A 190 -5.24 -10.47 2.40
N PHE A 191 -4.17 -9.89 1.85
CA PHE A 191 -3.32 -10.51 0.84
C PHE A 191 -1.86 -10.49 1.29
N TYR A 192 -1.24 -11.65 1.35
CA TYR A 192 0.17 -11.82 1.70
C TYR A 192 0.99 -12.08 0.44
N PHE A 193 1.91 -11.18 0.11
CA PHE A 193 2.86 -11.28 -0.99
C PHE A 193 4.24 -11.52 -0.39
N LEU A 194 4.67 -12.79 -0.35
CA LEU A 194 5.85 -13.19 0.40
C LEU A 194 6.91 -13.74 -0.55
N GLY A 195 8.17 -13.58 -0.19
CA GLY A 195 9.27 -14.23 -0.89
C GLY A 195 9.40 -15.71 -0.56
N GLY A 196 10.47 -16.29 -1.09
CA GLY A 196 10.84 -17.68 -0.88
C GLY A 196 11.54 -17.92 0.46
N PRO A 197 12.34 -19.00 0.57
CA PRO A 197 13.11 -19.31 1.77
C PRO A 197 14.12 -18.22 2.20
N LYS A 198 14.45 -17.28 1.30
CA LYS A 198 15.35 -16.14 1.58
C LYS A 198 14.61 -14.90 2.07
N ASP A 199 13.28 -14.91 2.11
CA ASP A 199 12.51 -13.91 2.82
C ASP A 199 12.49 -14.27 4.30
N THR A 200 13.22 -13.47 5.09
CA THR A 200 13.39 -13.69 6.53
C THR A 200 12.12 -13.41 7.33
N ALA A 201 11.11 -12.77 6.74
CA ALA A 201 9.81 -12.55 7.37
C ALA A 201 8.69 -13.41 6.77
N GLY A 202 8.95 -14.14 5.69
CA GLY A 202 7.93 -14.90 4.95
C GLY A 202 7.22 -15.94 5.81
N ASP A 203 7.97 -16.69 6.63
CA ASP A 203 7.35 -17.69 7.51
C ASP A 203 6.49 -17.05 8.61
N ASN A 204 6.78 -15.81 9.03
CA ASN A 204 5.90 -15.08 9.94
C ASN A 204 4.55 -14.78 9.27
N GLY A 205 4.57 -14.36 8.00
CA GLY A 205 3.36 -14.10 7.21
C GLY A 205 2.53 -15.36 6.96
N VAL A 206 3.19 -16.50 6.75
CA VAL A 206 2.52 -17.81 6.66
C VAL A 206 1.78 -18.16 7.96
N ILE A 207 2.41 -17.91 9.11
CA ILE A 207 1.76 -18.17 10.40
C ILE A 207 0.63 -17.17 10.63
N ASP A 208 0.82 -15.88 10.32
CA ASP A 208 -0.24 -14.86 10.40
C ASP A 208 -1.47 -15.27 9.59
N TYR A 209 -1.25 -15.69 8.33
CA TYR A 209 -2.30 -16.23 7.47
C TYR A 209 -3.05 -17.38 8.12
N SER A 210 -2.36 -18.30 8.81
CA SER A 210 -2.97 -19.48 9.43
C SER A 210 -3.89 -19.15 10.61
N ILE A 211 -3.62 -18.05 11.33
CA ILE A 211 -4.35 -17.67 12.55
C ILE A 211 -5.49 -16.67 12.31
N LEU A 212 -5.69 -16.23 11.06
CA LEU A 212 -6.82 -15.38 10.69
C LEU A 212 -8.16 -16.10 10.94
N PRO A 213 -9.22 -15.35 11.33
CA PRO A 213 -10.56 -15.89 11.45
C PRO A 213 -10.99 -16.69 10.22
N ALA A 214 -11.67 -17.82 10.43
CA ALA A 214 -12.10 -18.73 9.36
C ALA A 214 -12.96 -18.05 8.27
N SER A 215 -13.66 -16.98 8.61
CA SER A 215 -14.50 -16.19 7.71
C SER A 215 -13.74 -15.14 6.90
N THR A 216 -12.47 -14.85 7.20
CA THR A 216 -11.71 -13.78 6.55
C THR A 216 -11.29 -14.19 5.13
N PRO A 217 -11.66 -13.41 4.09
CA PRO A 217 -11.12 -13.57 2.74
C PRO A 217 -9.62 -13.35 2.75
N ARG A 218 -8.85 -14.35 2.34
CA ARG A 218 -7.39 -14.31 2.45
C ARG A 218 -6.71 -14.97 1.27
N TRP A 219 -5.61 -14.37 0.84
CA TRP A 219 -4.71 -14.89 -0.18
C TRP A 219 -3.29 -14.87 0.36
N LEU A 220 -2.51 -15.91 0.06
CA LEU A 220 -1.09 -15.98 0.32
C LEU A 220 -0.40 -16.50 -0.93
N GLY A 221 0.56 -15.73 -1.43
CA GLY A 221 1.47 -16.15 -2.49
C GLY A 221 2.90 -16.13 -1.99
N ARG A 222 3.66 -17.18 -2.29
CA ARG A 222 5.11 -17.22 -2.13
C ARG A 222 5.80 -17.22 -3.48
N TYR A 223 6.61 -16.21 -3.76
CA TYR A 223 7.44 -16.14 -4.95
C TYR A 223 8.84 -16.69 -4.62
N LEU A 224 9.05 -17.98 -4.91
CA LEU A 224 10.08 -18.82 -4.26
C LEU A 224 11.53 -18.39 -4.51
N ASP A 225 11.81 -17.69 -5.61
CA ASP A 225 13.16 -17.22 -5.92
C ASP A 225 13.47 -15.85 -5.30
N SER A 226 12.45 -15.18 -4.73
CA SER A 226 12.62 -13.86 -4.14
C SER A 226 13.12 -13.91 -2.69
N THR A 227 13.72 -12.80 -2.28
CA THR A 227 14.28 -12.58 -0.95
C THR A 227 13.38 -11.64 -0.16
N HIS A 228 13.79 -11.26 1.06
CA HIS A 228 13.07 -10.24 1.83
C HIS A 228 12.95 -8.89 1.10
N TRP A 229 13.80 -8.63 0.11
CA TRP A 229 13.76 -7.39 -0.68
C TRP A 229 12.82 -7.46 -1.88
N GLY A 230 12.05 -8.54 -2.02
CA GLY A 230 11.05 -8.68 -3.07
C GLY A 230 11.65 -8.45 -4.46
N THR A 231 10.85 -7.81 -5.32
CA THR A 231 11.26 -7.25 -6.63
C THR A 231 11.04 -5.74 -6.70
N PHE A 232 10.87 -5.06 -5.55
CA PHE A 232 10.38 -3.67 -5.50
C PHE A 232 11.23 -2.66 -6.29
N LEU A 233 12.54 -2.92 -6.39
CA LEU A 233 13.50 -2.06 -7.08
C LEU A 233 13.74 -2.47 -8.55
N ASP A 234 13.20 -3.61 -8.97
CA ASP A 234 13.23 -4.01 -10.37
C ASP A 234 12.39 -3.02 -11.20
N PRO A 235 12.59 -2.93 -12.52
CA PRO A 235 11.75 -2.13 -13.39
C PRO A 235 10.26 -2.40 -13.11
N HIS A 236 9.52 -1.32 -12.81
CA HIS A 236 8.09 -1.36 -12.45
C HIS A 236 7.75 -2.25 -11.24
N GLY A 237 8.71 -2.48 -10.33
CA GLY A 237 8.54 -3.33 -9.15
C GLY A 237 8.54 -4.83 -9.46
N GLY A 238 8.91 -5.24 -10.68
CA GLY A 238 8.96 -6.64 -11.10
C GLY A 238 7.65 -7.39 -10.87
N GLU A 239 7.73 -8.68 -10.53
CA GLU A 239 6.54 -9.51 -10.34
C GLU A 239 5.69 -9.06 -9.14
N PHE A 240 6.30 -8.51 -8.08
CA PHE A 240 5.56 -7.91 -6.97
C PHE A 240 4.73 -6.71 -7.45
N GLY A 241 5.29 -5.86 -8.32
CA GLY A 241 4.57 -4.75 -8.95
C GLY A 241 3.37 -5.23 -9.76
N VAL A 242 3.55 -6.29 -10.57
CA VAL A 242 2.45 -6.91 -11.34
C VAL A 242 1.34 -7.42 -10.41
N ALA A 243 1.70 -8.19 -9.38
CA ALA A 243 0.76 -8.76 -8.43
C ALA A 243 0.04 -7.66 -7.62
N ALA A 244 0.76 -6.65 -7.13
CA ALA A 244 0.20 -5.54 -6.38
C ALA A 244 -0.75 -4.68 -7.23
N SER A 245 -0.40 -4.40 -8.48
CA SER A 245 -1.26 -3.68 -9.42
C SER A 245 -2.55 -4.45 -9.71
N LYS A 246 -2.49 -5.77 -9.89
CA LYS A 246 -3.69 -6.60 -10.06
C LYS A 246 -4.54 -6.62 -8.79
N TRP A 247 -3.91 -6.70 -7.61
CA TRP A 247 -4.59 -6.66 -6.32
C TRP A 247 -5.33 -5.36 -6.14
N ALA A 248 -4.66 -4.21 -6.31
CA ALA A 248 -5.27 -2.90 -6.20
C ALA A 248 -6.41 -2.72 -7.22
N GLN A 249 -6.20 -3.10 -8.48
CA GLN A 249 -7.27 -3.06 -9.49
C GLN A 249 -8.48 -3.92 -9.10
N TRP A 250 -8.27 -5.08 -8.49
CA TRP A 250 -9.39 -5.90 -8.05
C TRP A 250 -10.08 -5.33 -6.82
N VAL A 251 -9.36 -5.15 -5.71
CA VAL A 251 -9.98 -4.86 -4.41
C VAL A 251 -10.45 -3.42 -4.28
N LEU A 252 -9.77 -2.49 -4.97
CA LEU A 252 -10.10 -1.06 -4.92
C LEU A 252 -10.99 -0.64 -6.11
N ARG A 253 -10.74 -1.17 -7.31
CA ARG A 253 -11.49 -0.79 -8.53
C ARG A 253 -12.53 -1.79 -9.00
N GLY A 254 -12.63 -2.98 -8.38
CA GLY A 254 -13.59 -4.01 -8.79
C GLY A 254 -13.27 -4.69 -10.12
N ASN A 255 -12.01 -4.69 -10.57
CA ASN A 255 -11.61 -5.32 -11.83
C ASN A 255 -11.73 -6.86 -11.75
N ALA A 256 -12.77 -7.40 -12.39
CA ALA A 256 -13.05 -8.83 -12.41
C ALA A 256 -12.01 -9.67 -13.19
N THR A 257 -11.30 -9.07 -14.15
CA THR A 257 -10.20 -9.74 -14.85
C THR A 257 -9.02 -9.92 -13.91
N SER A 258 -8.67 -8.89 -13.14
CA SER A 258 -7.61 -8.98 -12.11
C SER A 258 -7.96 -9.96 -11.00
N ALA A 259 -9.24 -10.11 -10.64
CA ALA A 259 -9.68 -11.11 -9.67
C ALA A 259 -9.28 -12.55 -10.04
N LYS A 260 -9.27 -12.88 -11.35
CA LYS A 260 -8.90 -14.22 -11.84
C LYS A 260 -7.44 -14.57 -11.54
N TYR A 261 -6.56 -13.57 -11.42
CA TYR A 261 -5.17 -13.77 -11.06
C TYR A 261 -5.02 -14.43 -9.67
N PHE A 262 -5.90 -14.07 -8.73
CA PHE A 262 -5.84 -14.51 -7.33
C PHE A 262 -6.73 -15.71 -7.00
N THR A 263 -7.83 -15.88 -7.72
CA THR A 263 -8.88 -16.85 -7.40
C THR A 263 -8.75 -18.17 -8.15
N SER A 264 -7.88 -18.23 -9.17
CA SER A 264 -7.58 -19.46 -9.89
C SER A 264 -6.69 -20.37 -9.06
N THR A 265 -6.93 -21.67 -9.14
CA THR A 265 -6.00 -22.72 -8.69
C THR A 265 -5.27 -23.39 -9.86
N VAL A 266 -5.60 -23.00 -11.10
CA VAL A 266 -5.03 -23.58 -12.32
C VAL A 266 -3.82 -22.77 -12.76
N ASN A 267 -2.74 -23.47 -13.11
CA ASN A 267 -1.54 -22.88 -13.70
C ASN A 267 -1.74 -22.60 -15.20
N VAL A 268 -2.28 -21.43 -15.53
CA VAL A 268 -2.47 -20.95 -16.91
C VAL A 268 -2.13 -19.47 -17.02
N THR A 269 -1.80 -19.02 -18.23
CA THR A 269 -1.44 -17.61 -18.50
C THR A 269 -2.45 -16.63 -17.87
N GLY A 270 -1.92 -15.64 -17.15
CA GLY A 270 -2.72 -14.63 -16.45
C GLY A 270 -3.13 -14.99 -15.02
N THR A 271 -2.66 -16.12 -14.49
CA THR A 271 -2.83 -16.52 -13.07
C THR A 271 -1.55 -16.31 -12.27
N ALA A 272 -1.67 -16.18 -10.94
CA ALA A 272 -0.52 -16.08 -10.06
C ALA A 272 0.41 -17.31 -10.16
N GLN A 273 -0.14 -18.51 -10.30
CA GLN A 273 0.63 -19.75 -10.45
C GLN A 273 1.49 -19.74 -11.71
N TRP A 274 0.95 -19.24 -12.82
CA TRP A 274 1.69 -19.08 -14.06
C TRP A 274 2.84 -18.06 -13.93
N ALA A 275 2.60 -17.01 -13.15
CA ALA A 275 3.62 -16.01 -12.84
C ALA A 275 4.64 -16.49 -11.79
N GLY A 276 4.59 -17.77 -11.36
CA GLY A 276 5.58 -18.38 -10.47
C GLY A 276 5.24 -18.30 -8.97
N TRP A 277 4.05 -17.81 -8.61
CA TRP A 277 3.61 -17.80 -7.22
C TRP A 277 3.12 -19.17 -6.78
N ASN A 278 3.61 -19.64 -5.62
CA ASN A 278 2.98 -20.72 -4.89
C ASN A 278 1.84 -20.16 -4.02
N VAL A 279 0.59 -20.53 -4.34
CA VAL A 279 -0.60 -19.84 -3.83
C VAL A 279 -1.43 -20.72 -2.91
N THR A 280 -1.91 -20.13 -1.81
CA THR A 280 -3.00 -20.66 -0.99
C THR A 280 -4.02 -19.54 -0.72
N HIS A 281 -5.31 -19.81 -0.90
CA HIS A 281 -6.35 -18.82 -0.64
C HIS A 281 -7.62 -19.43 -0.05
N ALA A 282 -8.39 -18.62 0.66
CA ALA A 282 -9.66 -19.01 1.26
C ALA A 282 -10.66 -17.83 1.21
N LYS A 283 -11.95 -18.15 1.02
CA LYS A 283 -13.07 -17.21 1.11
C LYS A 283 -13.00 -16.02 0.12
N LEU A 284 -12.14 -16.07 -0.89
CA LEU A 284 -12.04 -15.02 -1.91
C LEU A 284 -13.29 -14.95 -2.82
N ASP A 285 -14.04 -16.04 -2.95
CA ASP A 285 -15.34 -16.09 -3.61
C ASP A 285 -16.39 -15.18 -2.97
N GLN A 286 -16.22 -14.89 -1.67
CA GLN A 286 -17.07 -14.00 -0.88
C GLN A 286 -16.72 -12.52 -1.07
N LEU A 287 -15.55 -12.22 -1.64
CA LEU A 287 -15.15 -10.85 -1.92
C LEU A 287 -15.88 -10.31 -3.16
N LYS A 288 -16.88 -9.45 -2.93
CA LYS A 288 -17.62 -8.73 -3.97
C LYS A 288 -17.22 -7.26 -3.96
N VAL A 289 -16.63 -6.81 -5.06
CA VAL A 289 -16.20 -5.42 -5.24
C VAL A 289 -16.85 -4.88 -6.51
N ASN A 290 -17.77 -3.94 -6.36
CA ASN A 290 -18.40 -3.28 -7.50
C ASN A 290 -17.38 -2.42 -8.28
N PRO A 291 -17.38 -2.46 -9.63
CA PRO A 291 -16.54 -1.61 -10.45
C PRO A 291 -16.79 -0.11 -10.23
N ILE A 292 -15.73 0.69 -10.39
CA ILE A 292 -15.75 2.17 -10.34
C ILE A 292 -14.92 2.81 -11.44
#